data_AF-A0A2E6H228-F1
#
_entry.id   AF-A0A2E6H228-F1
#
_cell.length_a   1.000
_cell.length_b   1.000
_cell.length_c   1.000
_cell.angle_alpha   90.00
_cell.angle_beta   90.00
_cell.angle_gamma   90.00
#
_symmetry.space_group_name_H-M   'P 1'
#
loop_
_entity.id
_entity.type
_entity.pdbx_description
1 polymer ?
#
loop_
_entity_poly.entity_id
_entity_poly.type
_entity_poly.pdbx_seq_one_letter_code
_entity_poly.pdbx_strand_id
1 'polypeptide(L)'
;MSTRVKRKIKISDKLKDTFFSSHGFPLSLTFITISILFVLFRMKGVELDYKVNEVNSKIEKSLMENKELKAKKAKLLSTKNLRSMATNHNLKQPTQKQIIVVP
;
A
#
# COMPACT_ATOMS: atom_id res chain seq x y z
N MET A 1 -40.75 34.21 -37.66
CA MET A 1 -39.67 33.81 -36.73
C MET A 1 -40.17 32.67 -35.81
N SER A 2 -40.30 31.42 -36.31
CA SER A 2 -40.91 30.30 -35.53
C SER A 2 -40.39 28.89 -35.89
N THR A 3 -39.44 28.74 -36.80
CA THR A 3 -39.01 27.42 -37.32
C THR A 3 -37.85 26.77 -36.57
N ARG A 4 -37.05 27.52 -35.77
CA ARG A 4 -35.91 26.96 -35.01
C ARG A 4 -36.32 26.18 -33.74
N VAL A 5 -37.41 26.57 -33.08
CA VAL A 5 -37.84 25.93 -31.82
C VAL A 5 -38.43 24.53 -32.06
N LYS A 6 -39.20 24.33 -33.14
CA LYS A 6 -39.81 23.02 -33.48
C LYS A 6 -38.80 21.89 -33.77
N ARG A 7 -37.58 22.21 -34.22
CA ARG A 7 -36.54 21.19 -34.52
C ARG A 7 -35.88 20.62 -33.26
N LYS A 8 -35.62 21.46 -32.24
CA LYS A 8 -35.06 21.00 -30.95
C LYS A 8 -36.03 20.07 -30.21
N ILE A 9 -37.33 20.37 -30.26
CA ILE A 9 -38.38 19.58 -29.61
C ILE A 9 -38.44 18.16 -30.22
N LYS A 10 -38.43 18.03 -31.55
CA LYS A 10 -38.46 16.71 -32.23
C LYS A 10 -37.28 15.77 -31.91
N ILE A 11 -36.09 16.30 -31.61
CA ILE A 11 -34.91 15.49 -31.26
C ILE A 11 -34.98 15.05 -29.79
N SER A 12 -35.42 15.95 -28.91
CA SER A 12 -35.67 15.67 -27.49
C SER A 12 -36.73 14.57 -27.31
N ASP A 13 -37.82 14.64 -28.07
CA ASP A 13 -38.93 13.70 -27.94
C ASP A 13 -38.54 12.30 -28.46
N LYS A 14 -37.80 12.20 -29.58
CA LYS A 14 -37.27 10.92 -30.08
C LYS A 14 -36.27 10.26 -29.14
N LEU A 15 -35.45 11.04 -28.43
CA LEU A 15 -34.52 10.53 -27.42
C LEU A 15 -35.27 9.97 -26.22
N LYS A 16 -36.32 10.65 -25.76
CA LYS A 16 -37.20 10.14 -24.70
C LYS A 16 -37.89 8.85 -25.13
N ASP A 17 -38.44 8.79 -26.33
CA ASP A 17 -39.12 7.58 -26.84
C ASP A 17 -38.15 6.39 -27.00
N THR A 18 -36.89 6.66 -27.34
CA THR A 18 -35.86 5.60 -27.42
C THR A 18 -35.40 5.15 -26.03
N PHE A 19 -35.31 6.08 -25.06
CA PHE A 19 -35.01 5.77 -23.65
C PHE A 19 -36.15 5.00 -22.95
N PHE A 20 -37.41 5.32 -23.25
CA PHE A 20 -38.60 4.67 -22.70
C PHE A 20 -39.09 3.46 -23.52
N SER A 21 -38.37 3.09 -24.58
CA SER A 21 -38.62 1.86 -25.31
C SER A 21 -38.22 0.63 -24.48
N SER A 22 -39.01 -0.44 -24.56
CA SER A 22 -38.82 -1.71 -23.81
C SER A 22 -37.41 -2.31 -23.94
N HIS A 23 -36.70 -2.03 -25.04
CA HIS A 23 -35.32 -2.48 -25.26
C HIS A 23 -34.25 -1.41 -24.98
N GLY A 24 -34.61 -0.12 -24.99
CA GLY A 24 -33.67 0.98 -24.77
C GLY A 24 -33.40 1.27 -23.29
N PHE A 25 -34.41 1.07 -22.43
CA PHE A 25 -34.28 1.26 -20.99
C PHE A 25 -33.20 0.36 -20.35
N PRO A 26 -33.15 -0.97 -20.60
CA PRO A 26 -32.09 -1.84 -20.07
C PRO A 26 -30.68 -1.44 -20.52
N LEU A 27 -30.51 -1.02 -21.78
CA LEU A 27 -29.23 -0.56 -22.34
C LEU A 27 -28.71 0.72 -21.67
N SER A 28 -29.60 1.66 -21.39
CA SER A 28 -29.21 2.89 -20.68
C SER A 28 -28.79 2.60 -19.23
N LEU A 29 -29.48 1.67 -18.58
CA LEU A 29 -29.19 1.27 -17.22
C LEU A 29 -27.82 0.58 -17.11
N THR A 30 -27.47 -0.31 -18.05
CA THR A 30 -26.15 -0.96 -18.07
C THR A 30 -25.02 0.04 -18.32
N PHE A 31 -25.25 1.05 -19.17
CA PHE A 31 -24.27 2.12 -19.36
C PHE A 31 -24.01 2.92 -18.08
N ILE A 32 -25.07 3.21 -17.31
CA ILE A 32 -24.96 3.92 -16.03
C ILE A 32 -24.22 3.05 -15.00
N THR A 33 -24.53 1.76 -14.89
CA THR A 33 -23.86 0.87 -13.93
C THR A 33 -22.37 0.69 -14.27
N ILE A 34 -22.01 0.53 -15.54
CA ILE A 34 -20.61 0.47 -15.98
C ILE A 34 -19.87 1.77 -15.64
N SER A 35 -20.51 2.92 -15.85
CA SER A 35 -19.91 4.23 -15.56
C SER A 35 -19.61 4.39 -14.07
N ILE A 36 -20.55 3.99 -13.20
CA ILE A 36 -20.35 4.03 -11.74
C ILE A 36 -19.25 3.05 -11.34
N LEU A 37 -19.25 1.83 -11.90
CA LEU A 37 -18.25 0.81 -11.60
C LEU A 37 -16.83 1.27 -11.97
N PHE A 38 -16.68 1.97 -13.10
CA PHE A 38 -15.39 2.53 -13.52
C PHE A 38 -14.84 3.54 -12.51
N VAL A 39 -15.69 4.45 -12.03
CA VAL A 39 -15.29 5.45 -11.03
C VAL A 39 -14.91 4.76 -9.71
N LEU A 40 -15.71 3.79 -9.26
CA LEU A 40 -15.43 3.03 -8.05
C LEU A 40 -14.10 2.28 -8.15
N PHE A 41 -13.84 1.63 -9.29
CA PHE A 41 -12.59 0.92 -9.51
C PHE A 41 -11.39 1.87 -9.48
N ARG A 42 -11.51 3.05 -10.11
CA ARG A 42 -10.47 4.10 -10.04
C ARG A 42 -10.19 4.57 -8.62
N MET A 43 -11.23 4.83 -7.82
CA MET A 43 -11.06 5.25 -6.43
C MET A 43 -10.48 4.13 -5.56
N LYS A 44 -10.87 2.88 -5.80
CA LYS A 44 -10.33 1.71 -5.09
C LYS A 44 -8.86 1.45 -5.40
N GLY A 45 -8.42 1.69 -6.64
CA GLY A 45 -7.01 1.65 -7.00
C GLY A 45 -6.19 2.65 -6.17
N VAL A 46 -6.63 3.90 -6.11
CA VAL A 46 -5.96 4.95 -5.33
C VAL A 46 -5.92 4.63 -3.83
N GLU A 47 -7.03 4.14 -3.26
CA GLU A 47 -7.07 3.71 -1.85
C GLU A 47 -6.08 2.57 -1.56
N LEU A 48 -5.99 1.61 -2.48
CA LEU A 48 -5.07 0.48 -2.35
C LEU A 48 -3.61 0.95 -2.41
N ASP A 49 -3.27 1.83 -3.34
CA ASP A 49 -1.92 2.37 -3.47
C ASP A 49 -1.48 3.09 -2.18
N TYR A 50 -2.37 3.86 -1.55
CA TYR A 50 -2.08 4.49 -0.26
C TYR A 50 -1.80 3.47 0.84
N LYS A 51 -2.61 2.41 0.95
CA LYS A 51 -2.41 1.35 1.95
C LYS A 51 -1.10 0.59 1.70
N VAL A 52 -0.81 0.26 0.45
CA VAL A 52 0.44 -0.41 0.06
C VAL A 52 1.64 0.47 0.41
N ASN A 53 1.58 1.77 0.11
CA ASN A 53 2.66 2.69 0.45
C ASN A 53 2.87 2.83 1.96
N GLU A 54 1.80 2.86 2.75
CA GLU A 54 1.88 2.88 4.21
C GLU A 54 2.59 1.62 4.75
N VAL A 55 2.20 0.45 4.25
CA VAL A 55 2.80 -0.83 4.64
C VAL A 55 4.28 -0.88 4.24
N ASN A 56 4.62 -0.45 3.02
CA ASN A 56 6.01 -0.41 2.55
C ASN A 56 6.86 0.52 3.41
N SER A 57 6.36 1.70 3.79
CA SER A 57 7.07 2.60 4.69
C SER A 57 7.33 1.96 6.06
N LYS A 58 6.37 1.20 6.60
CA LYS A 58 6.56 0.45 7.86
C LYS A 58 7.62 -0.64 7.72
N ILE A 59 7.64 -1.36 6.60
CA ILE A 59 8.66 -2.38 6.30
C ILE A 59 10.05 -1.73 6.23
N GLU A 60 10.20 -0.62 5.52
CA GLU A 60 11.47 0.09 5.42
C GLU A 60 11.98 0.57 6.78
N LYS A 61 11.11 1.14 7.61
CA LYS A 61 11.46 1.52 9.00
C LYS A 61 11.94 0.33 9.80
N SER A 62 11.20 -0.78 9.78
CA SER A 62 11.59 -2.00 10.49
C SER A 62 12.92 -2.57 10.00
N LEU A 63 13.18 -2.53 8.70
CA LEU A 63 14.47 -2.94 8.13
C LEU A 63 15.62 -2.05 8.59
N MET A 64 15.42 -0.73 8.65
CA MET A 64 16.41 0.21 9.14
C MET A 64 16.68 0.00 10.64
N GLU A 65 15.63 -0.14 11.46
CA GLU A 65 15.75 -0.48 12.87
C GLU A 65 16.50 -1.81 13.07
N ASN A 66 16.22 -2.82 12.24
CA ASN A 66 16.93 -4.10 12.31
C ASN A 66 18.43 -3.96 12.01
N LYS A 67 18.79 -3.14 11.00
CA LYS A 67 20.19 -2.82 10.69
C LYS A 67 20.87 -2.12 11.87
N GLU A 68 20.20 -1.14 12.48
CA GLU A 68 20.72 -0.44 13.65
C GLU A 68 20.88 -1.38 14.86
N LEU A 69 19.90 -2.23 15.13
CA LEU A 69 19.94 -3.20 16.22
C LEU A 69 21.08 -4.21 16.02
N LYS A 70 21.30 -4.68 14.80
CA LYS A 70 22.45 -5.54 14.46
C LYS A 70 23.77 -4.82 14.70
N ALA A 71 23.89 -3.56 14.28
CA ALA A 71 25.08 -2.75 14.52
C ALA A 71 25.31 -2.51 16.02
N LYS A 72 24.26 -2.19 16.79
CA LYS A 72 24.32 -2.04 18.25
C LYS A 72 24.74 -3.35 18.92
N LYS A 73 24.16 -4.49 18.52
CA LYS A 73 24.55 -5.82 19.01
C LYS A 73 26.02 -6.11 18.74
N ALA A 74 26.50 -5.88 17.52
CA ALA A 74 27.91 -6.07 17.17
C ALA A 74 28.84 -5.15 17.99
N LYS A 75 28.44 -3.88 18.20
CA LYS A 75 29.16 -2.94 19.06
C LYS A 75 29.24 -3.42 20.50
N LEU A 76 28.12 -3.88 21.07
CA LEU A 76 28.08 -4.41 22.45
C LEU A 76 28.93 -5.67 22.60
N LEU A 77 28.91 -6.56 21.60
CA LEU A 77 29.72 -7.78 21.55
C LEU A 77 31.15 -7.55 21.05
N SER A 78 31.57 -6.30 20.85
CA SER A 78 32.95 -6.01 20.45
C SER A 78 33.94 -6.42 21.55
N THR A 79 35.12 -6.86 21.15
CA THR A 79 36.18 -7.29 22.08
C THR A 79 36.51 -6.23 23.13
N LYS A 80 36.48 -4.95 22.76
CA LYS A 80 36.67 -3.81 23.67
C LYS A 80 35.62 -3.78 24.79
N ASN A 81 34.34 -3.88 24.43
CA ASN A 81 33.25 -3.85 25.41
C ASN A 81 33.18 -5.13 26.24
N LEU A 82 33.46 -6.29 25.63
CA LEU A 82 33.55 -7.56 26.35
C LEU A 82 34.70 -7.56 27.37
N ARG A 83 35.87 -7.01 27.03
CA ARG A 83 36.98 -6.84 27.97
C ARG A 83 36.63 -5.90 29.11
N SER A 84 36.00 -4.75 28.82
CA SER A 84 35.55 -3.81 29.85
C SER A 84 34.49 -4.44 30.77
N MET A 85 33.59 -5.26 30.23
CA MET A 85 32.61 -5.98 31.03
C MET A 85 33.27 -7.06 31.90
N ALA A 86 34.24 -7.80 31.36
CA ALA A 86 35.01 -8.78 32.11
C ALA A 86 35.78 -8.15 33.29
N THR A 87 36.39 -6.97 33.09
CA THR A 87 37.06 -6.26 34.19
C THR A 87 36.08 -5.80 35.26
N ASN A 88 34.91 -5.27 34.87
CA ASN A 88 33.91 -4.81 35.84
C ASN A 88 33.33 -5.94 36.69
N HIS A 89 33.30 -7.16 36.17
CA HIS A 89 32.78 -8.35 36.85
C HIS A 89 33.88 -9.31 37.36
N ASN A 90 35.15 -8.87 37.39
CA ASN A 90 36.30 -9.68 37.84
C ASN A 90 36.44 -11.05 37.15
N LEU A 91 36.04 -11.14 35.87
CA LEU A 91 36.14 -12.36 35.08
C LEU A 91 37.58 -12.53 34.55
N LYS A 92 38.19 -13.69 34.81
CA LYS A 92 39.51 -14.05 34.27
C LYS A 92 39.42 -14.60 32.86
N GLN A 93 40.48 -14.39 32.08
CA GLN A 93 40.59 -14.96 30.74
C GLN A 93 40.59 -16.51 30.82
N PRO A 94 39.77 -17.20 30.02
CA PRO A 94 39.67 -18.66 30.07
C PRO A 94 40.96 -19.33 29.59
N THR A 95 41.28 -20.48 30.20
CA THR A 95 42.42 -21.32 29.80
C THR A 95 42.08 -22.13 28.54
N GLN A 96 43.10 -22.65 27.84
CA GLN A 96 42.93 -23.38 26.57
C GLN A 96 41.95 -24.58 26.67
N LYS A 97 41.85 -25.20 27.86
CA LYS A 97 40.89 -26.30 28.13
C LYS A 97 39.43 -25.85 28.25
N GLN A 98 39.18 -24.55 28.40
CA GLN A 98 37.85 -23.96 28.61
C GLN A 98 37.30 -23.27 27.36
N ILE A 99 38.08 -23.22 26.27
CA ILE A 99 37.65 -22.63 24.99
C ILE A 99 36.88 -23.70 24.21
N ILE A 100 35.57 -23.47 23.99
CA ILE A 100 34.73 -24.32 23.15
C ILE A 100 34.57 -23.62 21.79
N VAL A 101 35.08 -24.23 20.73
CA VAL A 101 34.88 -23.77 19.35
C VAL A 101 33.69 -24.53 18.79
N VAL A 102 32.60 -23.81 18.48
CA VAL A 102 31.43 -24.39 17.81
C VAL A 102 31.60 -24.13 16.31
N PRO A 103 31.67 -25.18 15.47
CA PRO A 103 31.77 -25.06 14.02
C PRO A 103 30.49 -24.51 13.38
#